data_AF-A0A0F9GAF0-F1
#
_entry.id   AF-A0A0F9GAF0-F1
#
_cell.length_a   1.000
_cell.length_b   1.000
_cell.length_c   1.000
_cell.angle_alpha   90.00
_cell.angle_beta   90.00
_cell.angle_gamma   90.00
#
_symmetry.space_group_name_H-M   'P 1'
#
loop_
_entity.id
_entity.type
_entity.pdbx_description
1 polymer ?
#
loop_
_entity_poly.entity_id
_entity_poly.type
_entity_poly.pdbx_seq_one_letter_code
_entity_poly.pdbx_strand_id
1 'polypeptide(L)'
;MIIKGTKEESAVIRWVQKALSKDSERPVLGSLLVQKESIVACDSHRLHAAQRPEALVDIDEGMYTGKVPAGQFIAELETEDNGTYPRYQDRVPNGEPVFEIALDPKYLIEALSYFQTPGIRFRFFGPDKPMEIIGKSKSDGSMYVLLMPRRLTDADHDSHWRPDQDRE
;
A
#
# COMPACT_ATOMS: atom_id res chain seq x y z
N MET A 1 2.09 -9.79 -22.75
CA MET A 1 2.16 -11.16 -22.21
C MET A 1 0.77 -11.59 -21.77
N ILE A 2 0.36 -12.82 -22.12
CA ILE A 2 -0.96 -13.36 -21.77
C ILE A 2 -0.77 -14.35 -20.62
N ILE A 3 -1.40 -14.07 -19.48
CA ILE A 3 -1.35 -14.93 -18.29
C ILE A 3 -2.70 -15.58 -18.09
N LYS A 4 -2.72 -16.88 -17.81
CA LYS A 4 -3.93 -17.64 -17.49
C LYS A 4 -3.90 -18.08 -16.03
N GLY A 5 -4.99 -17.89 -15.31
CA GLY A 5 -5.12 -18.30 -13.90
C GLY A 5 -6.51 -18.79 -13.54
N THR A 6 -6.73 -19.06 -12.27
CA THR A 6 -8.03 -19.37 -11.67
C THR A 6 -8.88 -18.11 -11.49
N LYS A 7 -10.13 -18.30 -11.04
CA LYS A 7 -11.07 -17.22 -10.77
C LYS A 7 -10.62 -16.36 -9.59
N GLU A 8 -10.11 -17.02 -8.56
CA GLU A 8 -9.62 -16.43 -7.32
C GLU A 8 -8.40 -15.56 -7.61
N GLU A 9 -7.42 -16.09 -8.33
CA GLU A 9 -6.22 -15.35 -8.75
C GLU A 9 -6.57 -14.14 -9.63
N SER A 10 -7.49 -14.32 -10.58
CA SER A 10 -7.98 -13.23 -11.43
C SER A 10 -8.72 -12.15 -10.61
N ALA A 11 -9.39 -12.53 -9.51
CA ALA A 11 -10.02 -11.58 -8.61
C ALA A 11 -8.99 -10.77 -7.82
N VAL A 12 -7.93 -11.42 -7.32
CA VAL A 12 -6.81 -10.78 -6.62
C VAL A 12 -6.09 -9.79 -7.54
N ILE A 13 -5.70 -10.21 -8.75
CA ILE A 13 -5.02 -9.33 -9.72
C ILE A 13 -5.90 -8.11 -10.06
N ARG A 14 -7.20 -8.32 -10.29
CA ARG A 14 -8.13 -7.19 -10.52
C ARG A 14 -8.29 -6.28 -9.33
N TRP A 15 -8.29 -6.81 -8.12
CA TRP A 15 -8.39 -6.01 -6.90
C TRP A 15 -7.16 -5.10 -6.78
N VAL A 16 -5.95 -5.63 -6.98
CA VAL A 16 -4.72 -4.82 -6.96
C VAL A 16 -4.69 -3.84 -8.13
N GLN A 17 -5.07 -4.24 -9.34
CA GLN A 17 -5.12 -3.35 -10.52
C GLN A 17 -6.12 -2.19 -10.37
N LYS A 18 -7.20 -2.35 -9.59
CA LYS A 18 -8.13 -1.24 -9.31
C LYS A 18 -7.48 -0.11 -8.52
N ALA A 19 -6.39 -0.39 -7.81
CA ALA A 19 -5.61 0.60 -7.10
C ALA A 19 -4.61 1.35 -8.00
N LEU A 20 -4.47 0.96 -9.27
CA LEU A 20 -3.66 1.73 -10.21
C LEU A 20 -4.35 3.06 -10.51
N SER A 21 -3.58 4.14 -10.52
CA SER A 21 -4.11 5.42 -10.91
C SER A 21 -4.55 5.41 -12.37
N LYS A 22 -5.71 6.02 -12.63
CA LYS A 22 -6.17 6.33 -13.99
C LYS A 22 -5.71 7.71 -14.47
N ASP A 23 -5.16 8.50 -13.55
CA ASP A 23 -4.68 9.84 -13.79
C ASP A 23 -3.16 9.79 -13.97
N SER A 24 -2.71 9.93 -15.21
CA SER A 24 -1.30 9.89 -15.61
C SER A 24 -0.53 11.15 -15.24
N GLU A 25 -1.21 12.23 -14.84
CA GLU A 25 -0.57 13.50 -14.46
C GLU A 25 -0.22 13.54 -12.97
N ARG A 26 -0.74 12.62 -12.18
CA ARG A 26 -0.43 12.51 -10.75
C ARG A 26 0.86 11.71 -10.54
N PRO A 27 1.68 12.06 -9.51
CA PRO A 27 2.87 11.30 -9.14
C PRO A 27 2.48 10.02 -8.37
N VAL A 28 1.76 9.13 -9.03
CA VAL A 28 1.15 7.93 -8.47
C VAL A 28 1.43 6.75 -9.41
N LEU A 29 1.34 5.53 -8.90
CA LEU A 29 1.73 4.36 -9.67
C LEU A 29 0.67 4.02 -10.72
N GLY A 30 1.08 4.09 -11.99
CA GLY A 30 0.31 3.57 -13.14
C GLY A 30 0.50 2.07 -13.38
N SER A 31 1.46 1.45 -12.70
CA SER A 31 1.88 0.07 -12.87
C SER A 31 1.67 -0.81 -11.64
N LEU A 32 1.41 -2.09 -11.88
CA LEU A 32 1.53 -3.15 -10.90
C LEU A 32 3.02 -3.49 -10.70
N LEU A 33 3.51 -3.48 -9.47
CA LEU A 33 4.81 -4.06 -9.13
C LEU A 33 4.63 -5.55 -8.81
N VAL A 34 5.29 -6.40 -9.57
CA VAL A 34 5.40 -7.83 -9.31
C VAL A 34 6.74 -8.07 -8.64
N GLN A 35 6.71 -8.65 -7.44
CA GLN A 35 7.88 -9.08 -6.68
C GLN A 35 7.88 -10.59 -6.54
N LYS A 36 8.95 -11.19 -6.00
CA LYS A 36 9.06 -12.64 -5.79
C LYS A 36 7.81 -13.28 -5.16
N GLU A 37 7.28 -12.68 -4.10
CA GLU A 37 6.20 -13.27 -3.27
C GLU A 37 4.93 -12.41 -3.20
N SER A 38 4.95 -11.21 -3.78
CA SER A 38 3.84 -10.27 -3.70
C SER A 38 3.58 -9.54 -5.00
N ILE A 39 2.36 -9.02 -5.11
CA ILE A 39 2.01 -7.98 -6.07
C ILE A 39 1.55 -6.73 -5.34
N VAL A 40 1.99 -5.57 -5.82
CA VAL A 40 1.79 -4.29 -5.13
C VAL A 40 1.34 -3.21 -6.12
N ALA A 41 0.34 -2.43 -5.74
CA ALA A 41 -0.09 -1.22 -6.43
C ALA A 41 -0.28 -0.07 -5.42
N CYS A 42 -0.34 1.17 -5.89
CA CYS A 42 -0.59 2.33 -5.01
C CYS A 42 -1.58 3.32 -5.64
N ASP A 43 -2.62 3.69 -4.89
CA ASP A 43 -3.68 4.61 -5.30
C ASP A 43 -3.54 6.01 -4.64
N SER A 44 -2.49 6.75 -4.95
CA SER A 44 -2.17 8.05 -4.30
C SER A 44 -1.72 7.93 -2.85
N HIS A 45 -2.51 7.29 -1.99
CA HIS A 45 -2.26 7.26 -0.54
C HIS A 45 -2.33 5.88 0.09
N ARG A 46 -2.80 4.84 -0.60
CA ARG A 46 -2.86 3.48 -0.05
C ARG A 46 -1.99 2.57 -0.89
N LEU A 47 -1.16 1.80 -0.20
CA LEU A 47 -0.46 0.67 -0.77
C LEU A 47 -1.41 -0.53 -0.71
N HIS A 48 -1.66 -1.15 -1.86
CA HIS A 48 -2.42 -2.39 -1.96
C HIS A 48 -1.43 -3.49 -2.27
N ALA A 49 -1.30 -4.45 -1.37
CA ALA A 49 -0.42 -5.61 -1.54
C ALA A 49 -1.24 -6.88 -1.40
N ALA A 50 -0.88 -7.90 -2.18
CA ALA A 50 -1.40 -9.26 -2.05
C ALA A 50 -0.27 -10.26 -2.28
N GLN A 51 -0.45 -11.49 -1.82
CA GLN A 51 0.42 -12.60 -2.20
C GLN A 51 0.43 -12.75 -3.73
N ARG A 52 1.59 -13.04 -4.30
CA ARG A 52 1.75 -13.26 -5.73
C ARG A 52 0.96 -14.51 -6.13
N PRO A 53 -0.04 -14.39 -7.02
CA PRO A 53 -0.75 -15.54 -7.57
C PRO A 53 0.19 -16.51 -8.29
N GLU A 54 -0.11 -17.81 -8.28
CA GLU A 54 0.65 -18.83 -9.02
C GLU A 54 0.70 -18.51 -10.51
N ALA A 55 -0.40 -17.96 -11.05
CA ALA A 55 -0.49 -17.49 -12.42
C ALA A 55 0.59 -16.46 -12.81
N LEU A 56 1.19 -15.76 -11.84
CA LEU A 56 2.26 -14.79 -12.08
C LEU A 56 3.65 -15.36 -11.79
N VAL A 57 3.85 -16.59 -11.32
CA VAL A 57 5.17 -17.11 -10.88
C VAL A 57 6.22 -17.11 -11.98
N ASP A 58 5.83 -17.33 -13.24
CA ASP A 58 6.75 -17.36 -14.39
C ASP A 58 7.11 -15.96 -14.94
N ILE A 59 6.64 -14.90 -14.29
CA ILE A 59 6.89 -13.50 -14.70
C ILE A 59 8.12 -12.95 -13.98
N ASP A 60 8.97 -12.21 -14.67
CA ASP A 60 10.10 -11.58 -14.00
C ASP A 60 9.64 -10.50 -13.00
N GLU A 61 10.39 -10.28 -11.92
CA GLU A 61 10.13 -9.16 -11.03
C GLU A 61 10.25 -7.83 -11.80
N GLY A 62 9.28 -6.94 -11.63
CA GLY A 62 9.22 -5.73 -12.45
C GLY A 62 7.90 -5.01 -12.38
N MET A 63 7.78 -3.96 -13.21
CA MET A 63 6.57 -3.17 -13.32
C MET A 63 5.79 -3.57 -14.57
N TYR A 64 4.50 -3.78 -14.38
CA TYR A 64 3.60 -4.24 -15.41
C TYR A 64 2.36 -3.36 -15.46
N THR A 65 2.03 -2.87 -16.65
CA THR A 65 0.70 -2.32 -16.96
C THR A 65 -0.14 -3.41 -17.59
N GLY A 66 -1.46 -3.22 -17.64
CA GLY A 66 -2.32 -4.20 -18.28
C GLY A 66 -3.73 -4.22 -17.75
N LYS A 67 -4.55 -5.09 -18.34
CA LYS A 67 -5.94 -5.30 -17.93
C LYS A 67 -6.23 -6.78 -17.79
N VAL A 68 -6.99 -7.12 -16.75
CA VAL A 68 -7.70 -8.40 -16.65
C VAL A 68 -9.17 -8.14 -17.01
N PRO A 69 -9.66 -8.59 -18.19
CA PRO A 69 -11.03 -8.35 -18.60
C PRO A 69 -12.05 -8.97 -17.62
N ALA A 70 -13.21 -8.35 -17.49
CA ALA A 70 -14.28 -8.89 -16.65
C ALA A 70 -14.75 -10.25 -17.20
N GLY A 71 -14.85 -11.26 -16.32
CA GLY A 71 -15.26 -12.61 -16.71
C GLY A 71 -14.22 -13.41 -17.51
N GLN A 72 -13.04 -12.86 -17.77
CA GLN A 72 -11.93 -13.61 -18.38
C GLN A 72 -10.85 -13.89 -17.34
N PHE A 73 -10.19 -15.03 -17.51
CA PHE A 73 -9.06 -15.47 -16.68
C PHE A 73 -7.73 -15.19 -17.36
N ILE A 74 -7.72 -14.14 -18.20
CA ILE A 74 -6.61 -13.78 -19.05
C ILE A 74 -6.14 -12.39 -18.61
N ALA A 75 -4.91 -12.26 -18.13
CA ALA A 75 -4.28 -10.96 -17.94
C ALA A 75 -3.40 -10.64 -19.15
N GLU A 76 -3.64 -9.50 -19.77
CA GLU A 76 -2.73 -8.94 -20.77
C GLU A 76 -1.84 -7.93 -20.05
N LEU A 77 -0.61 -8.34 -19.74
CA LEU A 77 0.40 -7.49 -19.10
C LEU A 77 1.46 -7.01 -20.10
N GLU A 78 1.84 -5.75 -20.00
CA GLU A 78 2.91 -5.10 -20.75
C GLU A 78 3.98 -4.62 -19.76
N THR A 79 5.25 -4.82 -20.08
CA THR A 79 6.36 -4.36 -19.24
C THR A 79 6.48 -2.84 -19.35
N GLU A 80 6.51 -2.14 -18.22
CA GLU A 80 6.73 -0.70 -18.18
C GLU A 80 8.17 -0.41 -17.74
N ASP A 81 9.02 0.07 -18.66
CA ASP A 81 10.48 0.16 -18.45
C ASP A 81 10.95 1.50 -17.84
N ASN A 82 10.04 2.47 -17.65
CA ASN A 82 10.42 3.88 -17.41
C ASN A 82 10.09 4.44 -16.02
N GLY A 83 9.47 3.67 -15.13
CA GLY A 83 9.17 4.10 -13.77
C GLY A 83 10.30 3.79 -12.79
N THR A 84 10.57 4.69 -11.84
CA THR A 84 11.32 4.30 -10.63
C THR A 84 10.29 4.04 -9.54
N TYR A 85 10.03 2.77 -9.23
CA TYR A 85 9.20 2.43 -8.07
C TYR A 85 9.88 2.99 -6.81
N PRO A 86 9.19 3.78 -5.96
CA PRO A 86 9.80 4.24 -4.72
C PRO A 86 10.14 3.00 -3.90
N ARG A 87 11.43 2.82 -3.56
CA ARG A 87 11.89 1.73 -2.69
C ARG A 87 11.29 1.90 -1.29
N TYR A 88 10.04 1.53 -1.12
CA TYR A 88 9.32 1.65 0.14
C TYR A 88 9.97 0.75 1.19
N GLN A 89 10.65 -0.33 0.78
CA GLN A 89 11.47 -1.16 1.66
C GLN A 89 12.56 -0.34 2.38
N ASP A 90 13.10 0.70 1.74
CA ASP A 90 14.07 1.61 2.38
C ASP A 90 13.40 2.57 3.39
N ARG A 91 12.06 2.62 3.40
CA ARG A 91 11.24 3.46 4.28
C ARG A 91 10.53 2.65 5.37
N VAL A 92 10.37 1.35 5.18
CA VAL A 92 9.85 0.43 6.20
C VAL A 92 10.98 0.16 7.21
N PRO A 93 10.76 0.35 8.52
CA PRO A 93 11.74 -0.03 9.53
C PRO A 93 12.05 -1.53 9.46
N ASN A 94 13.34 -1.90 9.38
CA ASN A 94 13.81 -3.30 9.29
C ASN A 94 14.17 -3.92 10.65
N GLY A 95 13.78 -3.29 11.76
CA GLY A 95 14.04 -3.78 13.12
C GLY A 95 12.81 -4.46 13.71
N GLU A 96 13.01 -5.21 14.79
CA GLU A 96 11.91 -5.77 15.59
C GLU A 96 10.91 -4.66 15.99
N PRO A 97 9.60 -4.89 15.85
CA PRO A 97 8.59 -3.93 16.27
C PRO A 97 8.77 -3.55 17.74
N VAL A 98 8.85 -2.24 18.03
CA VAL A 98 9.01 -1.75 19.41
C VAL A 98 7.68 -1.79 20.17
N PHE A 99 6.58 -1.49 19.49
CA PHE A 99 5.21 -1.63 20.00
C PHE A 99 4.22 -1.56 18.83
N GLU A 100 3.00 -2.03 19.08
CA GLU A 100 1.87 -1.95 18.16
C GLU A 100 0.92 -0.80 18.58
N ILE A 101 0.32 -0.14 17.59
CA ILE A 101 -0.71 0.87 17.82
C ILE A 101 -1.90 0.61 16.91
N ALA A 102 -3.08 0.85 17.44
CA ALA A 102 -4.29 0.93 16.63
C ALA A 102 -4.72 2.39 16.50
N LEU A 103 -5.05 2.80 15.28
CA LEU A 103 -5.62 4.10 14.99
C LEU A 103 -7.05 3.92 14.48
N ASP A 104 -7.90 4.89 14.79
CA ASP A 104 -9.19 5.00 14.11
C ASP A 104 -8.94 5.56 12.69
N PRO A 105 -9.31 4.83 11.62
CA PRO A 105 -9.04 5.27 10.26
C PRO A 105 -9.76 6.58 9.93
N LYS A 106 -10.93 6.85 10.52
CA LYS A 106 -11.67 8.10 10.30
C LYS A 106 -10.85 9.29 10.76
N TYR A 107 -10.33 9.25 12.00
CA TYR A 107 -9.56 10.36 12.56
C TYR A 107 -8.18 10.49 11.91
N LEU A 108 -7.55 9.39 11.51
CA LEU A 108 -6.31 9.46 10.76
C LEU A 108 -6.52 10.12 9.39
N ILE A 109 -7.55 9.71 8.64
CA ILE A 109 -7.87 10.33 7.34
C ILE A 109 -8.18 11.82 7.50
N GLU A 110 -8.97 12.18 8.51
CA GLU A 110 -9.30 13.57 8.82
C GLU A 110 -8.03 14.36 9.13
N ALA A 111 -7.17 13.85 10.02
CA ALA A 111 -5.89 14.48 10.36
C ALA A 111 -5.00 14.69 9.12
N LEU A 112 -4.89 13.67 8.27
CA LEU A 112 -4.08 13.72 7.06
C LEU A 112 -4.61 14.72 6.03
N SER A 113 -5.93 14.94 5.98
CA SER A 113 -6.57 15.86 5.03
C SER A 113 -6.19 17.34 5.22
N TYR A 114 -5.67 17.70 6.40
CA TYR A 114 -5.22 19.06 6.69
C TYR A 114 -3.84 19.39 6.12
N PHE A 115 -3.04 18.36 5.79
CA PHE A 115 -1.71 18.54 5.19
C PHE A 115 -1.79 18.57 3.66
N GLN A 116 -0.97 19.40 3.02
CA GLN A 116 -0.87 19.48 1.55
C GLN A 116 0.54 19.14 1.04
N THR A 117 1.30 18.36 1.81
CA THR A 117 2.71 18.11 1.50
C THR A 117 3.07 16.65 1.30
N PRO A 118 4.06 16.37 0.44
CA PRO A 118 4.57 15.02 0.21
C PRO A 118 5.36 14.46 1.41
N GLY A 119 5.60 15.26 2.45
CA GLY A 119 6.27 14.82 3.68
C GLY A 119 5.39 15.03 4.90
N ILE A 120 5.02 13.93 5.56
CA ILE A 120 4.38 13.91 6.88
C ILE A 120 5.29 13.11 7.80
N ARG A 121 5.48 13.60 9.02
CA ARG A 121 6.27 12.92 10.06
C ARG A 121 5.35 12.50 11.18
N PHE A 122 5.35 11.21 11.48
CA PHE A 122 4.74 10.65 12.67
C PHE A 122 5.78 10.58 13.78
N ARG A 123 5.40 11.01 14.99
CA ARG A 123 6.21 10.85 16.20
C ARG A 123 5.37 10.15 17.26
N PHE A 124 5.93 9.06 17.78
CA PHE A 124 5.28 8.21 18.75
C PHE A 124 5.97 8.33 20.11
N PHE A 125 5.19 8.27 21.19
CA PHE A 125 5.68 8.43 22.56
C PHE A 125 5.39 7.22 23.47
N GLY A 126 4.72 6.20 22.93
CA GLY A 126 4.26 5.00 23.61
C GLY A 126 2.98 4.45 22.96
N PRO A 127 2.56 3.22 23.30
CA PRO A 127 1.38 2.57 22.72
C PRO A 127 0.05 3.20 23.16
N ASP A 128 0.03 3.87 24.30
CA ASP A 128 -1.15 4.46 24.94
C ASP A 128 -1.11 6.00 24.96
N LYS A 129 -0.11 6.61 24.31
CA LYS A 129 0.08 8.06 24.27
C LYS A 129 -0.35 8.64 22.92
N PRO A 130 -0.80 9.90 22.89
CA PRO A 130 -1.08 10.57 21.63
C PRO A 130 0.12 10.51 20.69
N MET A 131 -0.14 10.17 19.44
CA MET A 131 0.80 10.31 18.33
C MET A 131 0.78 11.75 17.84
N GLU A 132 1.95 12.31 17.56
CA GLU A 132 2.10 13.61 16.92
C GLU A 132 2.29 13.43 15.41
N ILE A 133 1.50 14.15 14.62
CA ILE A 133 1.59 14.20 13.16
C ILE A 133 2.02 15.61 12.76
N ILE A 134 3.17 15.71 12.09
CA ILE A 134 3.79 16.98 11.70
C ILE A 134 3.85 17.07 10.18
N GLY A 135 3.45 18.20 9.61
CA GLY A 135 3.53 18.48 8.17
C GLY A 135 3.40 19.97 7.89
N LYS A 136 3.18 20.36 6.62
CA LYS A 136 2.81 21.74 6.29
C LYS A 136 1.32 21.85 5.95
N SER A 137 0.72 22.95 6.38
CA SER A 137 -0.65 23.33 6.07
C SER A 137 -0.78 23.91 4.65
N LYS A 138 -2.02 24.14 4.23
CA LYS A 138 -2.35 24.84 2.98
C LYS A 138 -1.82 26.29 2.90
N SER A 139 -1.52 26.89 4.04
CA SER A 139 -1.08 28.29 4.15
C SER A 139 0.43 28.40 4.41
N ASP A 140 1.21 27.39 3.99
CA ASP A 140 2.66 27.29 4.11
C ASP A 140 3.23 27.26 5.55
N GLY A 141 2.36 27.17 6.56
CA GLY A 141 2.74 27.07 7.96
C GLY A 141 2.98 25.62 8.39
N SER A 142 3.88 25.39 9.36
CA SER A 142 3.95 24.09 10.05
C SER A 142 2.64 23.82 10.78
N MET A 143 2.11 22.62 10.60
CA MET A 143 0.89 22.15 11.26
C MET A 143 1.20 20.91 12.08
N TYR A 144 0.51 20.80 13.20
CA TYR A 144 0.65 19.73 14.18
C TYR A 144 -0.74 19.19 14.50
N VAL A 145 -0.90 17.88 14.44
CA VAL A 145 -2.11 17.18 14.86
C VAL A 145 -1.73 16.15 15.91
N LEU A 146 -2.53 16.06 16.98
CA LEU A 146 -2.42 15.00 17.98
C LEU A 146 -3.53 14.00 17.74
N LEU A 147 -3.17 12.72 17.63
CA LEU A 147 -4.12 11.63 17.43
C LEU A 147 -3.95 10.59 18.53
N MET A 148 -5.03 10.35 19.28
CA MET A 148 -5.04 9.29 20.29
C MET A 148 -5.14 7.91 19.64
N PRO A 149 -4.30 6.95 20.04
CA PRO A 149 -4.50 5.54 19.70
C PRO A 149 -5.81 5.02 20.28
N ARG A 150 -6.46 4.10 19.58
CA ARG A 150 -7.52 3.28 20.13
C ARG A 150 -6.91 2.06 20.84
N ARG A 151 -7.65 1.48 21.78
CA ARG A 151 -7.25 0.21 22.40
C ARG A 151 -7.35 -0.91 21.36
N LEU A 152 -6.32 -1.75 21.32
CA LEU A 152 -6.35 -3.01 20.60
C LEU A 152 -7.31 -3.97 21.31
N THR A 153 -8.06 -4.73 20.52
CA THR A 153 -8.93 -5.82 20.96
C THR A 153 -8.41 -7.13 20.39
N ASP A 154 -8.80 -8.26 20.98
CA ASP A 154 -8.39 -9.59 20.48
C ASP A 154 -8.76 -9.77 18.99
N ALA A 155 -9.91 -9.24 18.56
CA ALA A 155 -10.35 -9.29 17.18
C ALA A 155 -9.44 -8.51 16.20
N ASP A 156 -8.69 -7.51 16.68
CA ASP A 156 -7.77 -6.76 15.84
C ASP A 156 -6.56 -7.64 15.46
N HIS A 157 -6.04 -8.43 16.41
CA HIS A 157 -4.87 -9.28 16.20
C HIS A 157 -5.07 -10.35 15.12
N ASP A 158 -6.30 -10.85 14.94
CA ASP A 158 -6.64 -11.86 13.94
C ASP A 158 -6.90 -11.29 12.53
N SER A 159 -7.01 -9.96 12.41
CA SER A 159 -7.46 -9.28 11.19
C SER A 159 -6.34 -8.61 10.39
N HIS A 160 -5.11 -8.66 10.88
CA HIS A 160 -3.99 -7.90 10.33
C HIS A 160 -3.17 -8.74 9.34
N TRP A 161 -3.10 -8.26 8.09
CA TRP A 161 -2.09 -8.72 7.16
C TRP A 161 -0.71 -8.28 7.65
N ARG A 162 0.20 -9.23 7.94
CA ARG A 162 1.59 -8.97 8.29
C ARG A 162 2.51 -9.37 7.14
N PRO A 163 3.46 -8.52 6.71
CA PRO A 163 4.40 -8.87 5.65
C PRO A 163 5.21 -10.16 5.90
N ASP A 164 5.40 -10.53 7.16
CA ASP A 164 6.23 -11.68 7.56
C ASP A 164 5.44 -12.95 7.91
N GLN A 165 4.10 -12.92 7.90
CA GLN A 165 3.29 -14.11 8.25
C GLN A 165 3.36 -15.23 7.19
N ASP A 166 3.93 -14.97 6.02
CA ASP A 166 4.05 -15.91 4.91
C ASP A 166 5.52 -16.35 4.66
N ARG A 167 6.43 -16.18 5.63
CA ARG A 167 7.86 -16.54 5.52
C ARG A 167 8.22 -17.99 5.88
N GLU A 168 7.24 -18.90 6.00
CA GLU A 168 7.49 -20.34 6.24
C GLU A 168 7.41 -21.20 4.97
#